data_AF-A0A5R8WLW9-F1
#
_entry.id   AF-A0A5R8WLW9-F1
#
_cell.length_a   1.000
_cell.length_b   1.000
_cell.length_c   1.000
_cell.angle_alpha   90.00
_cell.angle_beta   90.00
_cell.angle_gamma   90.00
#
_symmetry.space_group_name_H-M   'P 1'
#
loop_
_entity.id
_entity.type
_entity.pdbx_description
1 polymer ?
#
loop_
_entity_poly.entity_id
_entity_poly.type
_entity_poly.pdbx_seq_one_letter_code
_entity_poly.pdbx_strand_id
1 'polypeptide(L)'
;MKTPDQYLNVPTFHLTYPTGEDAEMVPVVTYDDALRAVESALADAEKYRYLLMRALRRSQEPEAADLVLSPEAAVRPLYPETDLAA
;
A
#
# COMPACT_ATOMS: atom_id res chain seq x y z
N MET A 1 -4.02 1.32 9.05
CA MET A 1 -4.85 1.83 7.93
C MET A 1 -5.11 3.30 8.18
N LYS A 2 -5.09 4.13 7.14
CA LYS A 2 -5.47 5.54 7.29
C LYS A 2 -6.96 5.66 7.57
N THR A 3 -7.37 6.66 8.35
CA THR A 3 -8.79 6.99 8.54
C THR A 3 -9.34 7.71 7.30
N PRO A 4 -10.67 7.73 7.06
CA PRO A 4 -11.26 8.43 5.91
C PRO A 4 -10.80 9.89 5.80
N ASP A 5 -10.73 10.59 6.93
CA ASP A 5 -10.27 11.99 7.00
C ASP A 5 -8.82 12.18 6.53
N GLN A 6 -7.99 11.14 6.65
CA GLN A 6 -6.59 11.18 6.21
C GLN A 6 -6.44 11.02 4.68
N TYR A 7 -7.44 10.45 4.00
CA TYR A 7 -7.47 10.43 2.53
C TYR A 7 -8.10 11.70 1.96
N LEU A 8 -9.03 12.31 2.71
CA LEU A 8 -9.67 13.58 2.38
C LEU A 8 -8.87 14.77 2.96
N ASN A 9 -7.59 14.89 2.60
CA ASN A 9 -6.75 16.02 2.99
C ASN A 9 -6.96 17.23 2.06
N VAL A 10 -8.21 17.66 1.95
CA VAL A 10 -8.68 18.69 1.01
C VAL A 10 -9.76 19.53 1.69
N PRO A 11 -10.00 20.77 1.23
CA PRO A 11 -10.99 21.64 1.87
C PRO A 11 -12.38 21.00 1.89
N THR A 12 -12.92 20.81 3.09
CA THR A 12 -14.27 20.30 3.31
C THR A 12 -15.24 21.46 3.42
N PHE A 13 -16.30 21.44 2.62
CA PHE A 13 -17.42 22.38 2.72
C PHE A 13 -18.50 21.79 3.62
N HIS A 14 -19.33 22.64 4.20
CA HIS A 14 -20.47 22.18 4.99
C HIS A 14 -21.75 22.63 4.30
N LEU A 15 -22.62 21.68 4.01
CA LEU A 15 -23.95 21.96 3.49
C LEU A 15 -24.92 21.94 4.67
N THR A 16 -25.64 23.04 4.83
CA THR A 16 -26.61 23.23 5.90
C THR A 16 -28.01 23.07 5.31
N TYR A 17 -28.79 22.13 5.83
CA TYR A 17 -30.20 22.00 5.46
C TYR A 17 -31.07 22.84 6.39
N PRO A 18 -32.01 23.66 5.88
CA PRO A 18 -32.92 24.45 6.70
C PRO A 18 -34.11 23.61 7.20
N THR A 19 -33.83 22.50 7.88
CA THR A 19 -34.83 21.68 8.57
C THR A 19 -34.89 22.13 10.02
N GLY A 20 -35.94 22.87 10.36
CA GLY A 20 -36.01 23.81 11.50
C GLY A 20 -35.96 23.26 12.93
N GLU A 21 -35.35 22.13 13.23
CA GLU A 21 -35.14 21.69 14.62
C GLU A 21 -33.67 21.49 15.01
N ASP A 22 -32.78 21.12 14.08
CA ASP A 22 -31.33 21.20 14.28
C ASP A 22 -30.66 21.29 12.91
N ALA A 23 -29.83 22.31 12.70
CA ALA A 23 -29.13 22.51 11.44
C ALA A 23 -28.06 21.42 11.27
N GLU A 24 -28.43 20.29 10.65
CA GLU A 24 -27.50 19.22 10.31
C GLU A 24 -26.48 19.74 9.29
N MET A 25 -25.22 19.81 9.72
CA MET A 25 -24.09 20.19 8.87
C MET A 25 -23.47 18.94 8.27
N VAL A 26 -23.70 18.71 6.98
CA VAL A 26 -23.13 17.58 6.25
C VAL A 26 -21.82 18.01 5.57
N PRO A 27 -20.70 17.31 5.80
CA PRO A 27 -19.45 17.58 5.09
C PRO A 27 -19.59 17.20 3.62
N VAL A 28 -19.20 18.11 2.72
CA VAL A 28 -19.25 17.95 1.27
C VAL A 28 -17.87 18.29 0.71
N VAL A 29 -17.42 17.48 -0.23
CA VAL A 29 -16.16 17.68 -0.97
C VAL A 29 -16.45 17.78 -2.46
N THR A 30 -15.50 18.32 -3.22
CA THR A 30 -15.63 18.33 -4.68
C THR A 30 -15.56 16.91 -5.24
N TYR A 31 -16.12 16.70 -6.43
CA TYR A 31 -16.13 15.39 -7.06
C TYR A 31 -14.71 14.86 -7.32
N ASP A 32 -13.83 15.69 -7.85
CA ASP A 32 -12.46 15.28 -8.20
C ASP A 32 -11.65 14.90 -6.95
N ASP A 33 -11.85 15.63 -5.86
CA ASP A 33 -11.21 15.36 -4.57
C ASP A 33 -11.71 14.04 -3.97
N ALA A 34 -13.03 13.78 -4.05
CA ALA A 34 -13.61 12.52 -3.63
C ALA A 34 -13.04 11.34 -4.43
N LEU A 35 -12.94 11.50 -5.75
CA LEU A 35 -12.43 10.46 -6.65
C LEU A 35 -10.97 10.13 -6.34
N ARG A 36 -10.11 11.14 -6.19
CA ARG A 36 -8.70 10.95 -5.82
C ARG A 36 -8.54 10.29 -4.46
N ALA A 37 -9.37 10.68 -3.47
CA ALA A 37 -9.35 10.05 -2.15
C ALA A 37 -9.70 8.56 -2.23
N VAL A 38 -10.75 8.20 -3.00
CA VAL A 38 -11.17 6.81 -3.21
C VAL A 38 -10.08 5.99 -3.91
N GLU A 39 -9.47 6.51 -4.99
CA GLU A 39 -8.38 5.83 -5.69
C GLU A 39 -7.19 5.55 -4.77
N SER A 40 -6.80 6.53 -3.95
CA SER A 40 -5.70 6.37 -3.00
C SER A 40 -6.01 5.35 -1.90
N ALA A 41 -7.25 5.33 -1.40
CA ALA A 41 -7.70 4.36 -0.42
C ALA A 41 -7.73 2.94 -1.01
N LEU A 42 -8.11 2.80 -2.27
CA LEU A 42 -8.15 1.52 -2.98
C LEU A 42 -6.73 0.98 -3.22
N ALA A 43 -5.80 1.82 -3.67
CA ALA A 43 -4.39 1.44 -3.84
C ALA A 43 -3.75 1.00 -2.51
N ASP A 44 -4.03 1.71 -1.43
CA ASP A 44 -3.58 1.32 -0.09
C ASP A 44 -4.21 -0.03 0.34
N ALA A 45 -5.50 -0.23 0.10
CA ALA A 45 -6.20 -1.47 0.41
C ALA A 45 -5.65 -2.69 -0.35
N GLU A 46 -5.35 -2.55 -1.63
CA GLU A 46 -4.72 -3.60 -2.44
C GLU A 46 -3.35 -3.99 -1.89
N LYS A 47 -2.54 -3.00 -1.47
CA LYS A 47 -1.26 -3.24 -0.82
C LYS A 47 -1.42 -4.02 0.48
N TYR A 48 -2.39 -3.68 1.33
CA TYR A 48 -2.64 -4.41 2.57
C TYR A 48 -3.17 -5.83 2.31
N ARG A 49 -4.02 -6.03 1.30
CA ARG A 49 -4.45 -7.37 0.88
C ARG A 49 -3.26 -8.22 0.45
N TYR A 50 -2.35 -7.67 -0.36
CA TYR A 50 -1.14 -8.37 -0.77
C TYR A 50 -0.26 -8.74 0.43
N LEU A 51 0.01 -7.80 1.34
CA LEU A 51 0.83 -8.06 2.53
C LEU A 51 0.19 -9.09 3.46
N LEU A 52 -1.13 -9.06 3.65
CA LEU A 52 -1.86 -10.06 4.41
C LEU A 52 -1.75 -11.44 3.76
N MET A 53 -2.03 -11.55 2.46
CA MET A 53 -1.92 -12.82 1.73
C MET A 53 -0.49 -13.36 1.76
N ARG A 54 0.52 -12.49 1.69
CA ARG A 54 1.94 -12.85 1.83
C ARG A 54 2.26 -13.33 3.24
N ALA A 55 1.78 -12.65 4.27
CA ALA A 55 1.97 -13.05 5.67
C ALA A 55 1.29 -14.39 5.96
N LEU A 56 0.08 -14.61 5.45
CA LEU A 56 -0.65 -15.87 5.57
C LEU A 56 0.10 -17.04 4.91
N ARG A 57 0.63 -16.84 3.69
CA ARG A 57 1.48 -17.85 3.04
C ARG A 57 2.70 -18.17 3.89
N ARG A 58 3.40 -17.15 4.38
CA ARG A 58 4.55 -17.33 5.28
C ARG A 58 4.18 -18.05 6.59
N SER A 59 2.99 -17.83 7.15
CA SER A 59 2.56 -18.49 8.40
C SER A 59 2.03 -19.91 8.20
N GLN A 60 1.63 -20.28 6.98
CA GLN A 60 1.13 -21.61 6.65
C GLN A 60 2.24 -22.56 6.19
N GLU A 61 3.41 -22.04 5.82
CA GLU A 61 4.64 -22.82 5.69
C GLU A 61 5.24 -22.99 7.10
N PRO A 62 5.21 -24.19 7.70
CA PRO A 62 5.94 -24.41 8.93
C PRO A 62 7.43 -24.41 8.58
N GLU A 63 8.19 -23.45 9.11
CA GLU A 63 9.66 -23.39 9.03
C GLU A 63 10.28 -23.67 7.65
N ALA A 64 10.09 -22.78 6.68
CA ALA A 64 11.05 -22.68 5.58
C ALA A 64 12.01 -21.52 5.83
N ALA A 65 12.99 -21.83 6.69
CA ALA A 65 14.28 -21.16 6.86
C ALA A 65 14.27 -19.68 7.25
N ASP A 66 14.99 -19.39 8.33
CA ASP A 66 15.70 -18.13 8.50
C ASP A 66 16.21 -17.64 7.14
N LEU A 67 15.68 -16.51 6.68
CA LEU A 67 16.36 -15.71 5.66
C LEU A 67 17.59 -15.11 6.34
N VAL A 68 18.59 -15.96 6.58
CA VAL A 68 19.98 -15.53 6.58
C VAL A 68 20.12 -14.76 5.27
N LEU A 69 20.39 -13.46 5.40
CA LEU A 69 20.95 -12.66 4.32
C LEU A 69 22.21 -13.39 3.88
N SER A 70 22.07 -14.30 2.92
CA SER A 70 23.19 -14.99 2.29
C SER A 70 24.08 -13.88 1.72
N PRO A 71 25.36 -13.78 2.13
CA PRO A 71 26.23 -12.77 1.57
C PRO A 71 26.33 -13.08 0.08
N GLU A 72 25.89 -12.12 -0.72
CA GLU A 72 26.27 -11.88 -2.11
C GLU A 72 26.91 -13.10 -2.77
N ALA A 73 26.08 -13.93 -3.43
CA ALA A 73 26.56 -15.12 -4.12
C ALA A 73 27.70 -14.71 -5.06
N ALA A 74 28.93 -15.06 -4.68
CA ALA A 74 30.12 -14.69 -5.43
C ALA A 74 29.98 -15.24 -6.85
N VAL A 75 29.79 -14.33 -7.81
CA VAL A 75 29.66 -14.67 -9.22
C VAL A 75 30.99 -15.26 -9.66
N ARG A 76 31.04 -16.59 -9.83
CA ARG A 76 32.18 -17.27 -10.41
C ARG A 76 32.07 -17.23 -11.93
N PRO A 77 33.10 -16.76 -12.65
CA PRO A 77 33.10 -16.80 -14.11
C PRO A 77 33.04 -18.25 -14.61
N LEU A 78 32.32 -18.46 -15.72
CA LEU A 78 32.07 -19.77 -16.31
C LEU A 78 33.32 -20.38 -16.95
N TYR A 79 34.32 -19.56 -17.27
CA TYR A 79 35.58 -19.98 -17.89
C TYR A 79 36.76 -19.64 -16.99
N PRO A 80 37.75 -20.53 -16.85
CA PRO A 80 38.99 -20.21 -16.17
C PRO A 80 39.85 -19.27 -17.02
N GLU A 81 40.50 -18.30 -16.39
CA GLU A 81 41.35 -17.27 -17.05
C GLU A 81 42.48 -17.82 -17.93
N THR A 82 42.80 -19.11 -17.80
CA THR A 82 43.75 -19.82 -18.66
C THR A 82 43.29 -19.99 -20.10
N ASP A 83 41.98 -19.98 -20.38
CA ASP A 83 41.45 -20.15 -21.74
C ASP A 83 41.40 -18.85 -22.56
N LEU A 84 41.61 -17.69 -21.93
CA LEU A 84 41.59 -16.38 -22.60
C LEU A 84 42.95 -15.94 -23.18
N ALA A 85 44.01 -16.71 -22.94
CA ALA A 85 45.39 -16.36 -23.30
C ALA A 85 46.01 -17.26 -24.39
N ALA A 86 45.20 -17.99 -25.17
CA ALA A 86 45.64 -18.83 -26.28
C ALA A 86 45.20 -18.27 -27.64
#